data_AF-A0A522FKH9-F1
#
_entry.id   AF-A0A522FKH9-F1
#
_cell.length_a   1.000
_cell.length_b   1.000
_cell.length_c   1.000
_cell.angle_alpha   90.00
_cell.angle_beta   90.00
_cell.angle_gamma   90.00
#
_symmetry.space_group_name_H-M   'P 1'
#
loop_
_entity.id
_entity.type
_entity.pdbx_description
1 polymer ?
#
loop_
_entity_poly.entity_id
_entity_poly.type
_entity_poly.pdbx_seq_one_letter_code
_entity_poly.pdbx_strand_id
1 'polypeptide(L)'
;MLFILTTSISASVADTSGWRQLFNGKDLTGWKHVGPGSQYVENGLIKSHGGMGLLYWTGEKFGNCKIRVVFAMRDTNSNSGVFIRIPIEPREEWMPVHYGFEVQIDN
;
A
#
# COMPACT_ATOMS: atom_id res chain seq x y z
N MET A 1 7.93 -38.80 17.50
CA MET A 1 7.20 -38.50 16.25
C MET A 1 7.83 -37.26 15.65
N LEU A 2 8.62 -37.42 14.58
CA LEU A 2 9.35 -36.33 13.93
C LEU A 2 8.46 -35.74 12.85
N PHE A 3 8.02 -34.48 13.00
CA PHE A 3 7.33 -33.76 11.95
C PHE A 3 8.36 -33.05 11.07
N ILE A 4 8.53 -33.53 9.85
CA ILE A 4 9.26 -32.80 8.81
C ILE A 4 8.28 -31.79 8.22
N LEU A 5 8.48 -30.51 8.55
CA LEU A 5 7.73 -29.41 7.95
C LEU A 5 8.35 -29.10 6.58
N THR A 6 7.77 -29.60 5.51
CA THR A 6 8.17 -29.22 4.15
C THR A 6 7.64 -27.81 3.86
N THR A 7 8.50 -26.80 3.97
CA THR A 7 8.19 -25.46 3.48
C THR A 7 8.26 -25.45 1.95
N SER A 8 7.09 -25.46 1.31
CA SER A 8 6.98 -25.19 -0.12
C SER A 8 7.31 -23.71 -0.36
N ILE A 9 8.49 -23.42 -0.88
CA ILE A 9 8.81 -22.08 -1.39
C ILE A 9 8.04 -21.92 -2.70
N SER A 10 6.87 -21.28 -2.67
CA SER A 10 6.27 -20.73 -3.88
C SER A 10 7.18 -19.61 -4.37
N ALA A 11 8.03 -19.93 -5.35
CA ALA A 11 8.74 -18.93 -6.11
C ALA A 11 7.70 -17.97 -6.72
N SER A 12 7.80 -16.70 -6.35
CA SER A 12 7.09 -15.63 -7.05
C SER A 12 7.48 -15.72 -8.53
N VAL A 13 6.52 -16.01 -9.40
CA VAL A 13 6.73 -15.89 -10.85
C VAL A 13 7.24 -14.47 -11.09
N ALA A 14 8.46 -14.33 -11.59
CA ALA A 14 9.00 -13.04 -11.97
C ALA A 14 8.11 -12.49 -13.10
N ASP A 15 7.38 -11.42 -12.80
CA ASP A 15 6.50 -10.77 -13.75
C ASP A 15 7.34 -10.20 -14.90
N THR A 16 7.23 -10.78 -16.10
CA THR A 16 7.98 -10.38 -17.30
C THR A 16 7.50 -9.04 -17.86
N SER A 17 6.45 -8.45 -17.27
CA SER A 17 5.90 -7.15 -17.66
C SER A 17 6.83 -5.96 -17.40
N GLY A 18 7.94 -6.17 -16.69
CA GLY A 18 8.85 -5.09 -16.26
C GLY A 18 8.33 -4.27 -15.08
N TRP A 19 7.18 -4.64 -14.51
CA TRP A 19 6.64 -4.05 -13.28
C TRP A 19 7.16 -4.79 -12.05
N ARG A 20 7.52 -4.02 -11.02
CA ARG A 20 7.81 -4.56 -9.69
C ARG A 20 6.57 -4.43 -8.80
N GLN A 21 6.11 -5.55 -8.26
CA GLN A 21 5.04 -5.54 -7.27
C GLN A 21 5.54 -4.93 -5.96
N LEU A 22 4.83 -3.91 -5.46
CA LEU A 22 5.07 -3.31 -4.13
C LEU A 22 4.18 -3.93 -3.05
N PHE A 23 2.97 -4.32 -3.44
CA PHE A 23 2.06 -5.06 -2.57
C PHE A 23 2.14 -6.55 -2.92
N ASN A 24 2.32 -7.39 -1.91
CA ASN A 24 2.53 -8.83 -2.10
C ASN A 24 1.22 -9.64 -2.22
N GLY A 25 0.05 -8.98 -2.14
CA GLY A 25 -1.26 -9.62 -2.23
C GLY A 25 -1.68 -10.39 -0.98
N LYS A 26 -0.91 -10.34 0.11
CA LYS A 26 -1.10 -11.19 1.30
C LYS A 26 -1.15 -10.39 2.60
N ASP A 27 -0.24 -9.44 2.76
CA ASP A 27 -0.09 -8.65 3.97
C ASP A 27 0.56 -7.29 3.67
N LEU A 28 0.74 -6.49 4.71
CA LEU A 28 1.31 -5.14 4.63
C LEU A 28 2.82 -5.12 4.90
N THR A 29 3.53 -6.22 4.64
CA THR A 29 5.00 -6.24 4.78
C THR A 29 5.64 -5.16 3.91
N GLY A 30 6.47 -4.31 4.52
CA GLY A 30 7.09 -3.16 3.86
C GLY A 30 6.22 -1.90 3.85
N TRP A 31 5.06 -1.94 4.50
CA TRP A 31 4.17 -0.79 4.67
C TRP A 31 4.03 -0.43 6.15
N LYS A 32 3.82 0.86 6.43
CA LYS A 32 3.48 1.38 7.76
C LYS A 32 2.22 2.21 7.68
N HIS A 33 1.50 2.24 8.80
CA HIS A 33 0.26 2.99 8.95
C HIS A 33 0.44 4.12 9.96
N VAL A 34 -0.19 5.26 9.70
CA VAL A 34 -0.37 6.35 10.66
C VAL A 34 -1.80 6.89 10.57
N GLY A 35 -2.34 7.33 11.69
CA GLY A 35 -3.68 7.89 11.82
C GLY A 35 -4.67 6.98 12.54
N PRO A 36 -5.86 7.53 12.90
CA PRO A 36 -6.85 6.84 13.73
C PRO A 36 -7.60 5.70 13.02
N GLY A 37 -7.58 5.67 11.69
CA GLY A 37 -8.11 4.56 10.90
C GLY A 37 -7.18 3.34 10.88
N SER A 38 -7.45 2.40 10.00
CA SER A 38 -6.64 1.20 9.80
C SER A 38 -6.72 0.70 8.37
N GLN A 39 -5.64 0.08 7.91
CA GLN A 39 -5.56 -0.61 6.64
C GLN A 39 -5.27 -2.09 6.90
N TYR A 40 -5.94 -2.96 6.15
CA TYR A 40 -5.81 -4.41 6.28
C TYR A 40 -5.92 -5.09 4.91
N VAL A 41 -5.48 -6.34 4.83
CA VAL A 41 -5.57 -7.13 3.60
C VAL A 41 -6.73 -8.12 3.73
N GLU A 42 -7.62 -8.11 2.74
CA GLU A 42 -8.71 -9.07 2.61
C GLU A 42 -8.90 -9.42 1.14
N ASN A 43 -8.96 -10.72 0.83
CA ASN A 43 -9.12 -11.24 -0.54
C ASN A 43 -8.09 -10.69 -1.54
N GLY A 44 -6.85 -10.50 -1.10
CA GLY A 44 -5.77 -9.98 -1.94
C GLY A 44 -5.88 -8.48 -2.26
N LEU A 45 -6.69 -7.73 -1.52
CA LEU A 45 -6.88 -6.28 -1.66
C LEU A 45 -6.55 -5.58 -0.36
N ILE A 46 -5.93 -4.40 -0.46
CA ILE A 46 -5.80 -3.48 0.68
C ILE A 46 -7.16 -2.77 0.86
N LYS A 47 -7.68 -2.81 2.08
CA LYS A 47 -8.93 -2.15 2.49
C LYS A 47 -8.67 -1.21 3.66
N SER A 48 -9.52 -0.19 3.79
CA SER A 48 -9.45 0.81 4.86
C SER A 48 -10.68 0.75 5.76
N HIS A 49 -10.51 1.03 7.06
CA HIS A 49 -11.61 1.07 8.03
C HIS A 49 -11.35 2.08 9.16
N GLY A 50 -12.43 2.65 9.71
CA GLY A 50 -12.42 3.29 11.04
C GLY A 50 -11.93 4.74 11.12
N GLY A 51 -11.54 5.39 10.02
CA GLY A 51 -11.16 6.81 10.04
C GLY A 51 -10.09 7.17 9.00
N MET A 52 -9.54 8.38 9.13
CA MET A 52 -8.42 8.85 8.32
C MET A 52 -7.19 7.98 8.57
N GLY A 53 -6.44 7.67 7.52
CA GLY A 53 -5.27 6.81 7.64
C GLY A 53 -4.37 6.90 6.44
N LEU A 54 -3.06 6.94 6.69
CA LEU A 54 -2.04 6.90 5.67
C LEU A 54 -1.26 5.60 5.78
N LEU A 55 -1.41 4.76 4.75
CA LEU A 55 -0.57 3.60 4.53
C LEU A 55 0.55 3.98 3.57
N TYR A 56 1.81 3.89 4.02
CA TYR A 56 2.98 4.31 3.24
C TYR A 56 4.04 3.22 3.15
N TRP A 57 4.73 3.18 2.01
CA TRP A 57 5.82 2.24 1.73
C TRP A 57 7.10 2.65 2.45
N THR A 58 7.77 1.70 3.11
CA THR A 58 9.01 1.93 3.88
C THR A 58 10.25 1.29 3.28
N GLY A 59 10.11 0.51 2.20
CA GLY A 59 11.23 -0.26 1.65
C GLY A 59 12.32 0.62 1.02
N GLU A 60 11.94 1.67 0.29
CA GLU A 60 12.88 2.59 -0.35
C GLU A 60 12.19 3.88 -0.82
N LYS A 61 13.00 4.87 -1.23
CA LYS A 61 12.54 6.07 -1.93
C LYS A 61 12.62 5.85 -3.45
N PHE A 62 11.58 6.27 -4.16
CA PHE A 62 11.55 6.16 -5.62
C PHE A 62 12.08 7.44 -6.29
N GLY A 63 12.93 7.26 -7.32
CA GLY A 63 13.35 8.31 -8.25
C GLY A 63 12.30 8.60 -9.32
N ASN A 64 12.71 8.76 -10.57
CA ASN A 64 11.77 8.81 -11.70
C ASN A 64 11.25 7.40 -11.99
N CYS A 65 9.94 7.21 -11.85
CA CYS A 65 9.30 5.91 -12.03
C CYS A 65 7.85 6.08 -12.51
N LYS A 66 7.25 4.96 -12.92
CA LYS A 66 5.81 4.86 -13.12
C LYS A 66 5.24 4.05 -11.97
N ILE A 67 4.16 4.53 -11.37
CA ILE A 67 3.41 3.80 -10.35
C ILE A 67 2.05 3.48 -10.97
N ARG A 68 1.66 2.21 -10.91
CA ARG A 68 0.35 1.75 -11.34
C ARG A 68 -0.44 1.32 -10.11
N VAL A 69 -1.59 1.94 -9.91
CA VAL A 69 -2.55 1.56 -8.88
C VAL A 69 -3.86 1.21 -9.56
N VAL A 70 -4.45 0.08 -9.17
CA VAL A 70 -5.81 -0.28 -9.53
C VAL A 70 -6.64 -0.17 -8.26
N PHE A 71 -7.69 0.62 -8.29
CA PHE A 71 -8.52 0.89 -7.13
C PHE A 71 -10.00 0.69 -7.45
N ALA A 72 -10.79 0.50 -6.40
CA ALA A 72 -12.24 0.52 -6.45
C ALA A 72 -12.75 1.26 -5.21
N MET A 73 -13.83 2.01 -5.37
CA MET A 73 -14.48 2.71 -4.27
C MET A 73 -15.49 1.78 -3.61
N ARG A 74 -15.59 1.84 -2.27
CA ARG A 74 -16.56 1.02 -1.53
C ARG A 74 -17.98 1.57 -1.69
N ASP A 75 -18.13 2.88 -1.47
CA ASP A 75 -19.39 3.61 -1.57
C ASP A 75 -19.24 4.85 -2.47
N THR A 76 -20.36 5.38 -2.94
CA THR A 76 -20.44 6.74 -3.52
C THR A 76 -19.93 7.78 -2.52
N ASN A 77 -19.17 8.76 -3.00
CA ASN A 77 -18.50 9.81 -2.22
C ASN A 77 -17.46 9.28 -1.22
N SER A 78 -16.90 8.09 -1.45
CA SER A 78 -15.71 7.67 -0.71
C SER A 78 -14.53 8.55 -1.12
N ASN A 79 -13.74 9.03 -0.17
CA ASN A 79 -12.57 9.86 -0.46
C ASN A 79 -11.29 9.08 -0.15
N SER A 80 -10.33 9.12 -1.07
CA SER A 80 -8.99 8.58 -0.90
C SER A 80 -7.99 9.32 -1.81
N GLY A 81 -6.73 8.92 -1.74
CA GLY A 81 -5.67 9.48 -2.57
C GLY A 81 -4.44 8.59 -2.62
N VAL A 82 -3.69 8.70 -3.71
CA VAL A 82 -2.34 8.15 -3.81
C VAL A 82 -1.35 9.30 -3.64
N PHE A 83 -0.61 9.27 -2.54
CA PHE A 83 0.40 10.28 -2.26
C PHE A 83 1.77 9.85 -2.76
N ILE A 84 2.45 10.77 -3.45
CA ILE A 84 3.80 10.56 -3.97
C ILE A 84 4.72 11.71 -3.56
N ARG A 85 6.04 11.49 -3.67
CA ARG A 85 7.08 12.49 -3.38
C ARG A 85 7.07 13.04 -1.96
N ILE A 86 6.59 12.26 -0.99
CA ILE A 86 6.70 12.61 0.43
C ILE A 86 8.19 12.57 0.84
N PRO A 87 8.81 13.70 1.25
CA PRO A 87 10.25 13.81 1.39
C PRO A 87 10.79 13.21 2.70
N ILE A 88 9.94 13.13 3.72
CA ILE A 88 10.26 12.71 5.09
C ILE A 88 9.24 11.68 5.58
N GLU A 89 9.64 10.84 6.54
CA GLU A 89 8.74 9.82 7.08
C GLU A 89 7.51 10.48 7.73
N PRO A 90 6.28 10.09 7.32
CA PRO A 90 5.06 10.63 7.90
C PRO A 90 4.95 10.38 9.40
N ARG A 91 4.56 11.42 10.16
CA ARG A 91 4.29 11.33 11.61
C ARG A 91 2.80 11.42 11.95
N GLU A 92 2.00 11.87 10.99
CA GLU A 92 0.56 11.99 11.04
C GLU A 92 0.00 11.79 9.63
N GLU A 93 -1.25 11.38 9.53
CA GLU A 93 -1.91 10.98 8.29
C GLU A 93 -2.16 12.13 7.33
N TRP A 94 -2.31 13.37 7.84
CA TRP A 94 -2.58 14.55 7.02
C TRP A 94 -1.32 15.17 6.40
N MET A 95 -0.16 14.78 6.92
CA MET A 95 1.12 15.35 6.52
C MET A 95 1.38 15.33 5.00
N PRO A 96 1.11 14.24 4.25
CA PRO A 96 1.40 14.20 2.82
C PRO A 96 0.69 15.26 1.97
N VAL A 97 -0.45 15.78 2.44
CA VAL A 97 -1.21 16.86 1.77
C VAL A 97 -0.36 18.13 1.65
N HIS A 98 0.54 18.37 2.61
CA HIS A 98 1.38 19.58 2.65
C HIS A 98 2.79 19.38 2.09
N TYR A 99 3.27 18.14 1.99
CA TYR A 99 4.67 17.84 1.66
C TYR A 99 4.84 16.96 0.42
N GLY A 100 3.77 16.43 -0.16
CA GLY A 100 3.80 15.59 -1.35
C GLY A 100 2.86 16.07 -2.44
N PHE A 101 2.60 15.20 -3.40
CA PHE A 101 1.53 15.37 -4.38
C PHE A 101 0.49 14.29 -4.18
N GLU A 102 -0.77 14.70 -4.19
CA GLU A 102 -1.91 13.80 -4.16
C GLU A 102 -2.41 13.57 -5.58
N VAL A 103 -2.56 12.29 -5.94
CA VAL A 103 -3.41 11.87 -7.04
C VAL A 103 -4.75 11.48 -6.43
N GLN A 104 -5.72 12.40 -6.52
CA GLN A 104 -7.03 12.26 -5.89
C GLN A 104 -7.77 11.02 -6.39
N ILE A 105 -8.41 10.30 -5.48
CA ILE A 105 -9.42 9.28 -5.77
C ILE A 105 -10.73 9.75 -5.14
N ASP A 106 -11.63 10.22 -5.99
CA ASP A 106 -12.97 10.67 -5.63
C ASP A 106 -13.88 10.46 -6.85
N ASN A 107 -15.20 10.50 -6.68
CA ASN A 107 -16.18 10.26 -7.76
C ASN A 107 -17.19 11.38 -7.96
#